data_AF-A0A8S8Z9C0-F1
#
_entry.id   AF-A0A8S8Z9C0-F1
#
_cell.length_a   1.000
_cell.length_b   1.000
_cell.length_c   1.000
_cell.angle_alpha   90.00
_cell.angle_beta   90.00
_cell.angle_gamma   90.00
#
_symmetry.space_group_name_H-M   'P 1'
#
loop_
_entity.id
_entity.type
_entity.pdbx_description
1 polymer ?
#
loop_
_entity_poly.entity_id
_entity_poly.type
_entity_poly.pdbx_seq_one_letter_code
_entity_poly.pdbx_strand_id
1 'polypeptide(L)'
;MFERDLGSASSIQEKKVEEDKWVFVEGCKHPKSVTLLLRAGSQRVVDEVERSVHDSLMVVRDVMELPSVVAGGGAPETFAATKIRSWAKSLQGREQLAAEKFAEALEAIPLALSENAGMDPIDTLTHLRAKQIKGEKWTGIDVMKGKVGNLKSTDIIEPLAVKHQIVSAATEAACMILRIDDVIATAKSAGPPPGAEGGMPDMGGMGGMPGMGGMGMPPGMGM
;
A
#
# COMPACT_ATOMS: atom_id res chain seq x y z
N MET A 1 4.18 46.44 1.90
CA MET A 1 2.97 45.62 1.64
C MET A 1 2.01 46.53 0.88
N PHE A 2 1.65 46.16 -0.34
CA PHE A 2 0.74 46.92 -1.20
C PHE A 2 -0.69 46.41 -1.02
N GLU A 3 -1.70 47.21 -1.38
CA GLU A 3 -3.12 46.83 -1.28
C GLU A 3 -3.43 45.52 -2.03
N ARG A 4 -2.74 45.27 -3.14
CA ARG A 4 -2.82 44.02 -3.93
C ARG A 4 -2.31 42.78 -3.20
N ASP A 5 -1.54 42.95 -2.12
CA ASP A 5 -0.97 41.85 -1.34
C ASP A 5 -1.94 41.40 -0.22
N LEU A 6 -3.07 42.11 -0.02
CA LEU A 6 -4.06 41.84 1.02
C LEU A 6 -5.22 40.97 0.51
N GLY A 7 -5.72 40.07 1.36
CA GLY A 7 -6.91 39.26 1.12
C GLY A 7 -8.18 39.83 1.74
N SER A 8 -9.34 39.28 1.36
CA SER A 8 -10.66 39.67 1.91
C SER A 8 -11.43 38.44 2.39
N ALA A 9 -12.08 38.56 3.55
CA ALA A 9 -12.99 37.56 4.11
C ALA A 9 -14.32 38.22 4.49
N SER A 10 -15.40 37.45 4.52
CA SER A 10 -16.73 37.96 4.89
C SER A 10 -16.89 38.07 6.41
N SER A 11 -16.26 37.16 7.16
CA SER A 11 -16.33 37.12 8.62
C SER A 11 -14.98 36.72 9.20
N ILE A 12 -14.55 37.43 10.25
CA ILE A 12 -13.38 37.08 11.04
C ILE A 12 -13.81 37.14 12.50
N GLN A 13 -13.75 36.00 13.19
CA GLN A 13 -14.25 35.88 14.57
C GLN A 13 -13.31 35.02 15.41
N GLU A 14 -12.98 35.47 16.61
CA GLU A 14 -12.39 34.61 17.64
C GLU A 14 -13.53 33.82 18.31
N LYS A 15 -13.43 32.49 18.29
CA LYS A 15 -14.34 31.60 19.02
C LYS A 15 -13.51 30.75 19.97
N LYS A 16 -14.00 30.59 21.21
CA LYS A 16 -13.41 29.65 22.15
C LYS A 16 -13.87 28.24 21.80
N VAL A 17 -12.93 27.35 21.50
CA VAL A 17 -13.16 25.93 21.25
C VAL A 17 -12.41 25.17 22.32
N GLU A 18 -13.16 24.49 23.19
CA GLU A 18 -12.62 23.84 24.40
C GLU A 18 -11.94 24.85 25.33
N GLU A 19 -10.65 24.68 25.60
CA GLU A 19 -9.86 25.59 26.44
C GLU A 19 -9.18 26.70 25.62
N ASP A 20 -9.05 26.50 24.31
CA ASP A 20 -8.30 27.37 23.40
C ASP A 20 -9.16 28.39 22.68
N LYS A 21 -8.51 29.50 22.29
CA LYS A 21 -9.09 30.55 21.46
C LYS A 21 -8.63 30.37 20.02
N TRP A 22 -9.59 30.18 19.12
CA TRP A 22 -9.34 29.95 17.70
C TRP A 22 -9.89 31.12 16.89
N VAL A 23 -9.15 31.56 15.87
CA VAL A 23 -9.60 32.61 14.94
C VAL A 23 -10.13 31.94 13.67
N PHE A 24 -11.42 32.14 13.41
CA PHE A 24 -12.10 31.65 12.22
C PHE A 24 -12.17 32.75 11.18
N VAL A 25 -11.65 32.47 9.98
CA VAL A 25 -11.72 33.33 8.80
C VAL A 25 -12.64 32.66 7.78
N GLU A 26 -13.84 33.21 7.60
CA GLU A 26 -14.93 32.56 6.86
C GLU A 26 -15.43 33.43 5.69
N GLY A 27 -15.98 32.78 4.66
CA GLY A 27 -16.58 33.46 3.50
C GLY A 27 -15.56 34.16 2.60
N CYS A 28 -14.42 33.52 2.33
CA CYS A 28 -13.46 33.97 1.33
C CYS A 28 -14.01 33.76 -0.10
N LYS A 29 -13.84 34.73 -1.01
CA LYS A 29 -14.44 34.69 -2.37
C LYS A 29 -13.90 33.56 -3.26
N HIS A 30 -12.62 33.21 -3.12
CA HIS A 30 -11.95 32.14 -3.88
C HIS A 30 -10.92 31.41 -3.00
N PRO A 31 -11.37 30.60 -2.03
CA PRO A 31 -10.46 29.91 -1.13
C PRO A 31 -9.71 28.82 -1.89
N LYS A 32 -8.39 28.97 -2.05
CA LYS A 32 -7.49 27.89 -2.51
C LYS A 32 -7.17 26.88 -1.42
N SER A 33 -7.53 27.18 -0.18
CA SER A 33 -7.40 26.33 0.99
C SER A 33 -8.66 26.50 1.84
N VAL A 34 -9.18 25.39 2.35
CA VAL A 34 -10.34 25.32 3.23
C VAL A 34 -9.97 24.49 4.44
N THR A 35 -10.58 24.78 5.59
CA THR A 35 -10.34 24.06 6.84
C THR A 35 -11.61 23.34 7.26
N LEU A 36 -11.49 22.05 7.60
CA LEU A 36 -12.53 21.30 8.28
C LEU A 36 -12.10 21.07 9.73
N LEU A 37 -12.86 21.59 10.69
CA LEU A 37 -12.61 21.36 12.11
C LEU A 37 -13.40 20.12 12.57
N LEU A 38 -12.69 19.04 12.84
CA LEU A 38 -13.25 17.78 13.33
C LEU A 38 -13.20 17.73 14.86
N ARG A 39 -14.25 17.18 15.48
CA ARG A 39 -14.33 17.00 16.95
C ARG A 39 -14.95 15.64 17.26
N ALA A 40 -14.41 14.97 18.28
CA ALA A 40 -14.97 13.72 18.78
C ALA A 40 -14.65 13.54 20.28
N GLY A 41 -15.30 12.58 20.94
CA GLY A 41 -15.15 12.35 22.38
C GLY A 41 -13.81 11.73 22.81
N SER A 42 -12.98 11.27 21.86
CA SER A 42 -11.62 10.79 22.14
C SER A 42 -10.72 11.00 20.93
N GLN A 43 -9.41 11.13 21.16
CA GLN A 43 -8.43 11.33 20.09
C GLN A 43 -8.51 10.22 19.03
N ARG A 44 -8.66 8.95 19.45
CA ARG A 44 -8.81 7.82 18.53
C ARG A 44 -9.96 8.01 17.54
N VAL A 45 -11.08 8.57 17.98
CA VAL A 45 -12.23 8.80 17.10
C VAL A 45 -11.98 9.99 16.19
N VAL A 46 -11.29 11.03 16.66
CA VAL A 46 -10.87 12.16 15.79
C VAL A 46 -9.98 11.64 14.66
N ASP A 47 -8.96 10.84 14.98
CA ASP A 47 -8.03 10.29 14.00
C ASP A 47 -8.76 9.42 12.95
N GLU A 48 -9.75 8.62 13.38
CA GLU A 48 -10.55 7.80 12.46
C GLU A 48 -11.47 8.63 11.56
N VAL A 49 -12.08 9.69 12.10
CA VAL A 49 -12.92 10.61 11.30
C VAL A 49 -12.06 11.39 10.32
N GLU A 50 -10.88 11.87 10.73
CA GLU A 50 -9.93 12.52 9.83
C GLU A 50 -9.56 11.62 8.66
N ARG A 51 -9.19 10.37 8.95
CA ARG A 51 -8.88 9.37 7.94
C ARG A 51 -10.06 9.11 7.00
N SER A 52 -11.26 8.92 7.55
CA SER A 52 -12.48 8.68 6.76
C SER A 52 -12.82 9.84 5.83
N VAL A 53 -12.69 11.08 6.31
CA VAL A 53 -12.91 12.29 5.52
C VAL A 53 -11.84 12.41 4.44
N HIS A 54 -10.58 12.16 4.78
CA HIS A 54 -9.48 12.17 3.83
C HIS A 54 -9.72 11.16 2.69
N ASP A 55 -10.01 9.90 3.01
CA ASP A 55 -10.28 8.85 2.03
C ASP A 55 -11.47 9.22 1.12
N SER A 56 -12.53 9.79 1.70
CA SER A 56 -13.70 10.26 0.94
C SER A 56 -13.35 11.38 -0.05
N LEU A 57 -12.52 12.34 0.37
CA LEU A 57 -12.06 13.42 -0.50
C LEU A 57 -11.16 12.90 -1.63
N MET A 58 -10.31 11.91 -1.34
CA MET A 58 -9.47 11.28 -2.35
C MET A 58 -10.29 10.52 -3.40
N VAL A 59 -11.35 9.81 -3.00
CA VAL A 59 -12.28 9.18 -3.94
C VAL A 59 -12.95 10.20 -4.87
N VAL A 60 -13.38 11.34 -4.34
CA VAL A 60 -13.96 12.43 -5.16
C VAL A 60 -12.93 12.98 -6.14
N ARG A 61 -11.69 13.22 -5.68
CA ARG A 61 -10.58 13.66 -6.54
C ARG A 61 -10.35 12.67 -7.68
N ASP A 62 -10.29 11.37 -7.40
CA ASP A 62 -10.02 10.36 -8.41
C ASP A 62 -11.10 10.33 -9.52
N VAL A 63 -12.37 10.59 -9.17
CA VAL A 63 -13.46 10.74 -10.16
C VAL A 63 -13.36 12.06 -10.94
N MET A 64 -12.89 13.13 -10.30
CA MET A 64 -12.64 14.40 -10.99
C MET A 64 -11.48 14.29 -12.00
N GLU A 65 -10.46 13.51 -11.70
CA GLU A 65 -9.32 13.26 -12.59
C GLU A 65 -9.68 12.26 -13.71
N LEU A 66 -10.33 11.14 -13.36
CA LEU A 66 -10.83 10.15 -14.31
C LEU A 66 -12.35 9.96 -14.12
N PRO A 67 -13.20 10.57 -14.97
CA PRO A 67 -14.66 10.56 -14.82
C PRO A 67 -15.26 9.22 -15.26
N SER A 68 -14.94 8.15 -14.54
CA SER A 68 -15.39 6.78 -14.80
C SER A 68 -15.58 6.00 -13.51
N VAL A 69 -16.72 5.32 -13.40
CA VAL A 69 -17.13 4.57 -12.21
C VAL A 69 -17.59 3.16 -12.56
N VAL A 70 -17.49 2.26 -11.59
CA VAL A 70 -17.94 0.87 -11.66
C VAL A 70 -18.86 0.56 -10.46
N ALA A 71 -19.65 -0.52 -10.53
CA ALA A 71 -20.35 -1.00 -9.35
C ALA A 71 -19.32 -1.51 -8.33
N GLY A 72 -19.58 -1.30 -7.05
CA GLY A 72 -18.75 -1.87 -5.98
C GLY A 72 -19.07 -3.34 -5.69
N GLY A 73 -18.85 -3.76 -4.45
CA GLY A 73 -19.34 -5.03 -3.89
C GLY A 73 -18.87 -6.29 -4.63
N GLY A 74 -17.65 -6.29 -5.15
CA GLY A 74 -17.07 -7.44 -5.85
C GLY A 74 -17.54 -7.63 -7.29
N ALA A 75 -18.37 -6.73 -7.84
CA ALA A 75 -18.89 -6.84 -9.21
C ALA A 75 -17.79 -6.75 -10.28
N PRO A 76 -16.85 -5.77 -10.23
CA PRO A 76 -15.78 -5.64 -11.21
C PRO A 76 -14.83 -6.85 -11.20
N GLU A 77 -14.50 -7.34 -10.01
CA GLU A 77 -13.62 -8.48 -9.81
C GLU A 77 -14.23 -9.76 -10.38
N THR A 78 -15.52 -10.02 -10.08
CA THR A 78 -16.23 -11.18 -10.64
C THR A 78 -16.37 -11.08 -12.16
N PHE A 79 -16.67 -9.89 -12.68
CA PHE A 79 -16.78 -9.66 -14.13
C PHE A 79 -15.43 -9.91 -14.83
N ALA A 80 -14.33 -9.36 -14.29
CA ALA A 80 -12.98 -9.57 -14.79
C ALA A 80 -12.59 -11.06 -14.72
N ALA A 81 -12.82 -11.72 -13.59
CA ALA A 81 -12.58 -13.16 -13.42
C ALA A 81 -13.32 -13.99 -14.49
N THR A 82 -14.59 -13.66 -14.76
CA THR A 82 -15.40 -14.35 -15.78
C THR A 82 -14.81 -14.17 -17.18
N LYS A 83 -14.35 -12.96 -17.53
CA LYS A 83 -13.71 -12.67 -18.82
C LYS A 83 -12.37 -13.38 -18.96
N ILE A 84 -11.52 -13.33 -17.94
CA ILE A 84 -10.22 -13.99 -17.93
C ILE A 84 -10.39 -15.50 -18.04
N ARG A 85 -11.33 -16.09 -17.31
CA ARG A 85 -11.65 -17.53 -17.40
C ARG A 85 -12.16 -17.93 -18.79
N SER A 86 -12.93 -17.07 -19.46
CA SER A 86 -13.34 -17.31 -20.85
C SER A 86 -12.17 -17.24 -21.82
N TRP A 87 -11.26 -16.28 -21.62
CA TRP A 87 -10.04 -16.13 -22.42
C TRP A 87 -9.05 -17.28 -22.18
N ALA A 88 -8.92 -17.77 -20.95
CA ALA A 88 -8.04 -18.88 -20.59
C ALA A 88 -8.31 -20.14 -21.43
N LYS A 89 -9.56 -20.39 -21.82
CA LYS A 89 -9.95 -21.50 -22.71
C LYS A 89 -9.32 -21.45 -24.11
N SER A 90 -8.84 -20.28 -24.53
CA SER A 90 -8.12 -20.12 -25.81
C SER A 90 -6.63 -20.44 -25.68
N LEU A 91 -6.10 -20.52 -24.47
CA LEU A 91 -4.71 -20.84 -24.18
C LEU A 91 -4.51 -22.36 -24.11
N GLN A 92 -3.26 -22.80 -24.21
CA GLN A 92 -2.89 -24.21 -24.11
C GLN A 92 -1.78 -24.42 -23.07
N GLY A 93 -1.76 -25.58 -22.44
CA GLY A 93 -0.70 -25.97 -21.51
C GLY A 93 -0.72 -25.20 -20.19
N ARG A 94 0.46 -24.81 -19.69
CA ARG A 94 0.62 -24.23 -18.33
C ARG A 94 0.06 -22.81 -18.20
N GLU A 95 0.03 -22.04 -19.28
CA GLU A 95 -0.48 -20.66 -19.29
C GLU A 95 -1.99 -20.62 -19.01
N GLN A 96 -2.74 -21.61 -19.51
CA GLN A 96 -4.16 -21.75 -19.20
C GLN A 96 -4.38 -21.87 -17.69
N LEU A 97 -3.61 -22.73 -17.01
CA LEU A 97 -3.74 -22.95 -15.56
C LEU A 97 -3.43 -21.66 -14.78
N ALA A 98 -2.40 -20.91 -15.20
CA ALA A 98 -2.04 -19.64 -14.58
C ALA A 98 -3.18 -18.60 -14.75
N ALA A 99 -3.75 -18.48 -15.95
CA ALA A 99 -4.86 -17.57 -16.21
C ALA A 99 -6.12 -17.94 -15.39
N GLU A 100 -6.43 -19.24 -15.26
CA GLU A 100 -7.53 -19.72 -14.43
C GLU A 100 -7.31 -19.39 -12.94
N LYS A 101 -6.09 -19.56 -12.43
CA LYS A 101 -5.74 -19.22 -11.05
C LYS A 101 -5.75 -17.72 -10.78
N PHE A 102 -5.35 -16.91 -11.75
CA PHE A 102 -5.49 -15.45 -11.65
C PHE A 102 -6.96 -15.02 -11.58
N ALA A 103 -7.83 -15.63 -12.39
CA ALA A 103 -9.27 -15.37 -12.33
C ALA A 103 -9.86 -15.78 -10.97
N GLU A 104 -9.45 -16.91 -10.41
CA GLU A 104 -9.84 -17.35 -9.06
C GLU A 104 -9.35 -16.39 -7.98
N ALA A 105 -8.12 -15.85 -8.10
CA ALA A 105 -7.58 -14.88 -7.14
C ALA A 105 -8.39 -13.58 -7.08
N LEU A 106 -8.92 -13.10 -8.22
CA LEU A 106 -9.82 -11.94 -8.22
C LEU A 106 -11.12 -12.18 -7.44
N GLU A 107 -11.60 -13.43 -7.40
CA GLU A 107 -12.82 -13.80 -6.67
C GLU A 107 -12.60 -13.84 -5.15
N ALA A 108 -11.37 -13.65 -4.65
CA ALA A 108 -11.09 -13.53 -3.21
C ALA A 108 -11.82 -12.35 -2.56
N ILE A 109 -12.00 -11.24 -3.28
CA ILE A 109 -12.70 -10.05 -2.76
C ILE A 109 -14.19 -10.34 -2.52
N PRO A 110 -14.99 -10.78 -3.52
CA PRO A 110 -16.39 -11.13 -3.27
C PRO A 110 -16.55 -12.29 -2.28
N LEU A 111 -15.60 -13.24 -2.22
CA LEU A 111 -15.61 -14.29 -1.21
C LEU A 111 -15.52 -13.71 0.21
N ALA A 112 -14.51 -12.89 0.47
CA ALA A 112 -14.34 -12.23 1.77
C ALA A 112 -15.54 -11.34 2.15
N LEU A 113 -16.14 -10.64 1.17
CA LEU A 113 -17.37 -9.87 1.39
C LEU A 113 -18.54 -10.76 1.81
N SER A 114 -18.72 -11.91 1.15
CA SER A 114 -19.80 -12.85 1.49
C SER A 114 -19.62 -13.47 2.88
N GLU A 115 -18.40 -13.84 3.24
CA GLU A 115 -18.06 -14.39 4.56
C GLU A 115 -18.33 -13.37 5.67
N ASN A 116 -17.85 -12.14 5.49
CA ASN A 116 -18.07 -11.05 6.44
C ASN A 116 -19.55 -10.65 6.57
N ALA A 117 -20.34 -10.86 5.51
CA ALA A 117 -21.79 -10.65 5.52
C ALA A 117 -22.59 -11.81 6.15
N GLY A 118 -21.94 -12.91 6.52
CA GLY A 118 -22.59 -14.13 7.02
C GLY A 118 -23.38 -14.89 5.95
N MET A 119 -23.08 -14.65 4.67
CA MET A 119 -23.68 -15.36 3.53
C MET A 119 -22.93 -16.66 3.26
N ASP A 120 -23.58 -17.62 2.57
CA ASP A 120 -22.87 -18.80 2.06
C ASP A 120 -21.95 -18.40 0.90
N PRO A 121 -20.61 -18.53 1.02
CA PRO A 121 -19.69 -18.05 0.00
C PRO A 121 -19.77 -18.84 -1.31
N ILE A 122 -20.08 -20.14 -1.24
CA ILE A 122 -20.15 -21.05 -2.39
C ILE A 122 -21.36 -20.70 -3.25
N ASP A 123 -22.53 -20.59 -2.61
CA ASP A 123 -23.78 -20.22 -3.29
C ASP A 123 -23.71 -18.80 -3.82
N THR A 124 -23.14 -17.87 -3.04
CA THR A 124 -22.98 -16.46 -3.43
C THR A 124 -22.11 -16.34 -4.69
N LEU A 125 -20.95 -16.99 -4.71
CA LEU A 125 -20.04 -16.94 -5.85
C LEU A 125 -20.65 -17.63 -7.08
N THR A 126 -21.36 -18.74 -6.90
CA THR A 126 -22.06 -19.44 -7.98
C THR A 126 -23.14 -18.55 -8.60
N HIS A 127 -23.93 -17.88 -7.77
CA HIS A 127 -24.97 -16.95 -8.22
C HIS A 127 -24.36 -15.73 -8.95
N LEU A 128 -23.30 -15.14 -8.39
CA LEU A 128 -22.57 -14.03 -9.02
C LEU A 128 -22.07 -14.41 -10.41
N ARG A 129 -21.35 -15.53 -10.54
CA ARG A 129 -20.84 -16.04 -11.82
C ARG A 129 -21.96 -16.26 -12.83
N ALA A 130 -23.07 -16.88 -12.41
CA ALA A 130 -24.21 -17.14 -13.29
C ALA A 130 -24.82 -15.86 -13.87
N LYS A 131 -24.95 -14.80 -13.05
CA LYS A 131 -25.44 -13.48 -13.50
C LYS A 131 -24.44 -12.76 -14.41
N GLN A 132 -23.15 -12.83 -14.08
CA GLN A 132 -22.09 -12.22 -14.89
C GLN A 132 -22.00 -12.84 -16.30
N ILE A 133 -22.16 -14.16 -16.43
CA ILE A 133 -22.22 -14.86 -17.72
C ILE A 133 -23.42 -14.40 -18.55
N LYS A 134 -24.55 -14.05 -17.92
CA LYS A 134 -25.75 -13.49 -18.57
C LYS A 134 -25.59 -12.02 -18.99
N GLY A 135 -24.43 -11.40 -18.72
CA GLY A 135 -24.13 -10.02 -19.09
C GLY A 135 -24.54 -8.98 -18.03
N GLU A 136 -24.95 -9.42 -16.83
CA GLU A 136 -25.31 -8.52 -15.73
C GLU A 136 -24.06 -7.95 -15.02
N LYS A 137 -23.30 -7.11 -15.72
CA LYS A 137 -21.99 -6.60 -15.25
C LYS A 137 -22.00 -5.81 -13.94
N TRP A 138 -23.16 -5.29 -13.54
CA TRP A 138 -23.33 -4.48 -12.32
C TRP A 138 -23.77 -5.33 -11.11
N THR A 139 -23.84 -6.64 -11.26
CA THR A 139 -24.24 -7.55 -10.17
C THR A 139 -23.08 -7.77 -9.22
N GLY A 140 -23.30 -7.44 -7.95
CA GLY A 140 -22.37 -7.66 -6.85
C GLY A 140 -23.09 -8.02 -5.56
N ILE A 141 -22.36 -8.01 -4.45
CA ILE A 141 -22.84 -8.33 -3.10
C ILE A 141 -23.28 -7.04 -2.40
N ASP A 142 -24.56 -6.94 -2.08
CA ASP A 142 -25.08 -5.93 -1.15
C ASP A 142 -24.95 -6.50 0.26
N VAL A 143 -23.85 -6.16 0.94
CA VAL A 143 -23.52 -6.63 2.30
C VAL A 143 -24.60 -6.22 3.30
N MET A 144 -25.16 -5.02 3.16
CA MET A 144 -26.18 -4.50 4.08
C MET A 144 -27.50 -5.27 3.96
N LYS A 145 -27.83 -5.75 2.76
CA LYS A 145 -29.03 -6.56 2.52
C LYS A 145 -28.77 -8.07 2.51
N GLY A 146 -27.51 -8.49 2.70
CA GLY A 146 -27.10 -9.89 2.66
C GLY A 146 -27.50 -10.61 1.37
N LYS A 147 -27.43 -9.94 0.20
CA LYS A 147 -27.91 -10.52 -1.06
C LYS A 147 -27.11 -10.10 -2.29
N VAL A 148 -27.15 -10.95 -3.32
CA VAL A 148 -26.59 -10.65 -4.64
C VAL A 148 -27.59 -9.87 -5.49
N GLY A 149 -27.19 -8.70 -5.98
CA GLY A 149 -28.08 -7.80 -6.72
C GLY A 149 -27.35 -6.78 -7.59
N ASN A 150 -28.10 -6.01 -8.37
CA ASN A 150 -27.55 -4.94 -9.20
C ASN A 150 -27.19 -3.73 -8.33
N LEU A 151 -25.89 -3.53 -8.11
CA LEU A 151 -25.39 -2.49 -7.19
C LEU A 151 -25.41 -1.09 -7.79
N LYS A 152 -25.50 -0.98 -9.12
CA LYS A 152 -25.73 0.32 -9.78
C LYS A 152 -27.08 0.92 -9.41
N SER A 153 -28.09 0.08 -9.16
CA SER A 153 -29.42 0.53 -8.73
C SER A 153 -29.49 0.92 -7.25
N THR A 154 -28.45 0.63 -6.48
CA THR A 154 -28.36 0.91 -5.04
C THR A 154 -27.31 1.97 -4.72
N ASP A 155 -26.81 2.70 -5.73
CA ASP A 155 -25.80 3.75 -5.61
C ASP A 155 -24.47 3.32 -4.94
N ILE A 156 -24.16 2.03 -4.97
CA ILE A 156 -22.87 1.49 -4.49
C ILE A 156 -21.92 1.48 -5.69
N ILE A 157 -21.18 2.58 -5.84
CA ILE A 157 -20.24 2.82 -6.93
C ILE A 157 -18.84 3.12 -6.40
N GLU A 158 -17.84 2.77 -7.21
CA GLU A 158 -16.43 3.00 -6.91
C GLU A 158 -15.73 3.60 -8.14
N PRO A 159 -14.70 4.46 -7.97
CA PRO A 159 -13.93 4.99 -9.08
C PRO A 159 -13.21 3.87 -9.84
N LEU A 160 -13.22 3.92 -11.17
CA LEU A 160 -12.51 2.95 -11.99
C LEU A 160 -10.99 3.02 -11.77
N ALA A 161 -10.46 4.22 -11.54
CA ALA A 161 -9.03 4.44 -11.29
C ALA A 161 -8.51 3.59 -10.12
N VAL A 162 -9.27 3.54 -9.02
CA VAL A 162 -8.94 2.76 -7.83
C VAL A 162 -8.86 1.27 -8.17
N LYS A 163 -9.86 0.73 -8.90
CA LYS A 163 -9.85 -0.70 -9.29
C LYS A 163 -8.69 -1.06 -10.20
N HIS A 164 -8.37 -0.19 -11.16
CA HIS A 164 -7.21 -0.39 -12.04
C HIS A 164 -5.92 -0.45 -11.22
N GLN A 165 -5.71 0.52 -10.34
CA GLN A 165 -4.51 0.58 -9.50
C GLN A 165 -4.39 -0.63 -8.56
N ILE A 166 -5.49 -1.09 -7.96
CA ILE A 166 -5.50 -2.27 -7.10
C ILE A 166 -5.00 -3.51 -7.85
N VAL A 167 -5.56 -3.79 -9.03
CA VAL A 167 -5.19 -4.98 -9.81
C VAL A 167 -3.76 -4.89 -10.31
N SER A 168 -3.34 -3.73 -10.81
CA SER A 168 -1.96 -3.50 -11.27
C SER A 168 -0.95 -3.67 -10.13
N ALA A 169 -1.14 -2.98 -9.01
CA ALA A 169 -0.21 -3.03 -7.88
C ALA A 169 -0.14 -4.43 -7.24
N ALA A 170 -1.27 -5.12 -7.10
CA ALA A 170 -1.31 -6.48 -6.58
C ALA A 170 -0.56 -7.46 -7.51
N THR A 171 -0.75 -7.31 -8.83
CA THR A 171 -0.05 -8.14 -9.83
C THR A 171 1.45 -7.88 -9.80
N GLU A 172 1.87 -6.61 -9.76
CA GLU A 172 3.28 -6.23 -9.67
C GLU A 172 3.94 -6.80 -8.40
N ALA A 173 3.29 -6.68 -7.25
CA ALA A 173 3.77 -7.24 -6.00
C ALA A 173 3.92 -8.76 -6.06
N ALA A 174 2.92 -9.48 -6.58
CA ALA A 174 2.98 -10.92 -6.77
C ALA A 174 4.14 -11.31 -7.70
N CYS A 175 4.29 -10.63 -8.84
CA CYS A 175 5.38 -10.86 -9.78
C CYS A 175 6.76 -10.52 -9.19
N MET A 176 6.87 -9.54 -8.30
CA MET A 176 8.13 -9.27 -7.58
C MET A 176 8.52 -10.45 -6.71
N ILE A 177 7.59 -10.97 -5.91
CA ILE A 177 7.86 -12.10 -5.00
C ILE A 177 8.18 -13.38 -5.80
N LEU A 178 7.39 -13.68 -6.84
CA LEU A 178 7.58 -14.89 -7.66
C LEU A 178 8.91 -14.92 -8.43
N ARG A 179 9.55 -13.76 -8.62
CA ARG A 179 10.87 -13.64 -9.29
C ARG A 179 12.04 -13.85 -8.33
N ILE A 180 11.80 -13.94 -7.03
CA ILE A 180 12.85 -14.20 -6.05
C ILE A 180 13.13 -15.69 -6.03
N ASP A 181 14.30 -16.08 -6.54
CA ASP A 181 14.73 -17.48 -6.53
C ASP A 181 15.34 -17.89 -5.17
N ASP A 182 16.05 -16.98 -4.50
CA ASP A 182 16.69 -17.22 -3.20
C ASP A 182 16.81 -15.93 -2.37
N VAL A 183 16.79 -16.07 -1.04
CA VAL A 183 16.94 -14.96 -0.07
C VAL A 183 18.16 -15.24 0.81
N ILE A 184 19.24 -14.52 0.55
CA ILE A 184 20.45 -14.59 1.38
C ILE A 184 20.31 -13.61 2.54
N ALA A 185 19.94 -14.12 3.71
CA ALA A 185 19.94 -13.35 4.94
C ALA A 185 21.34 -13.34 5.56
N THR A 186 22.06 -12.22 5.46
CA THR A 186 23.31 -12.04 6.20
C THR A 186 22.98 -11.65 7.64
N ALA A 187 23.17 -12.57 8.59
CA ALA A 187 23.33 -12.18 9.98
C ALA A 187 24.57 -11.29 10.06
N LYS A 188 24.47 -10.11 10.70
CA LYS A 188 25.67 -9.34 11.06
C LYS A 188 26.54 -10.30 11.86
N SER A 189 27.73 -10.62 11.35
CA SER A 189 28.77 -11.24 12.16
C SER A 189 28.91 -10.40 13.41
N ALA A 190 28.78 -11.01 14.58
CA ALA A 190 29.12 -10.34 15.82
C ALA A 190 30.54 -9.80 15.63
N GLY A 191 30.66 -8.47 15.60
CA GLY A 191 31.97 -7.82 15.51
C GLY A 191 32.86 -8.38 16.63
N PRO A 192 34.18 -8.42 16.43
CA PRO A 192 35.09 -8.88 17.47
C PRO A 192 34.78 -8.11 18.77
N PRO A 193 34.84 -8.78 19.93
CA PRO A 193 34.51 -8.15 21.21
C PRO A 193 35.32 -6.85 21.36
N PRO A 194 34.73 -5.79 21.97
CA PRO A 194 35.41 -4.52 22.11
C PRO A 194 36.71 -4.72 22.90
N GLY A 195 37.86 -4.50 22.26
CA GLY A 195 39.17 -4.67 22.89
C GLY A 195 40.31 -5.17 22.00
N ALA A 196 40.06 -5.52 20.75
CA ALA A 196 41.12 -5.92 19.82
C ALA A 196 41.57 -4.77 18.90
N GLU A 197 42.04 -3.67 19.47
CA GLU A 197 42.88 -2.69 18.75
C GLU A 197 44.03 -2.27 19.67
N GLY A 198 45.27 -2.39 19.19
CA GLY A 198 46.42 -1.79 19.87
C GLY A 198 47.80 -2.42 19.70
N GLY A 199 48.10 -3.13 18.61
CA GLY A 199 49.49 -3.42 18.23
C GLY A 199 50.05 -2.27 17.39
N MET A 200 50.81 -1.35 18.01
CA MET A 200 51.48 -0.22 17.34
C MET A 200 52.32 -0.68 16.13
N PRO A 201 52.29 0.06 14.99
CA PRO A 201 53.36 0.00 13.99
C PRO A 201 54.54 0.87 14.43
N ASP A 202 55.70 0.24 14.60
CA ASP A 202 56.98 0.88 14.91
C ASP A 202 57.43 1.81 13.76
N MET A 203 57.70 3.07 14.09
CA MET A 203 58.11 4.14 13.17
C MET A 203 59.45 4.72 13.63
N GLY A 204 60.52 4.30 12.96
CA GLY A 204 61.66 5.14 12.54
C GLY A 204 62.65 5.65 13.59
N GLY A 205 63.92 5.22 13.48
CA GLY A 205 65.05 5.85 14.16
C GLY A 205 66.41 5.44 13.60
N MET A 206 66.97 6.27 12.73
CA MET A 206 68.33 6.19 12.15
C MET A 206 69.44 6.37 13.21
N GLY A 207 70.53 5.60 13.08
CA GLY A 207 71.90 6.08 13.32
C GLY A 207 72.72 5.34 14.38
N GLY A 208 73.87 4.79 13.99
CA GLY A 208 74.98 4.58 14.94
C GLY A 208 75.93 3.39 14.72
N MET A 209 76.88 3.56 13.80
CA MET A 209 78.29 3.12 13.89
C MET A 209 78.71 1.64 13.59
N PRO A 210 79.85 1.44 12.87
CA PRO A 210 80.35 0.13 12.45
C PRO A 210 81.48 -0.42 13.35
N GLY A 211 81.55 -1.75 13.51
CA GLY A 211 82.70 -2.48 14.06
C GLY A 211 82.41 -3.99 14.01
N MET A 212 83.01 -4.76 13.10
CA MET A 212 84.36 -5.34 13.09
C MET A 212 84.43 -6.71 13.81
N GLY A 213 84.71 -7.76 13.02
CA GLY A 213 85.13 -9.10 13.46
C GLY A 213 84.01 -10.00 13.98
N GLY A 214 83.92 -11.29 13.69
CA GLY A 214 84.77 -12.22 12.98
C GLY A 214 84.15 -13.62 13.13
N MET A 215 84.48 -14.50 12.18
CA MET A 215 84.56 -15.98 12.26
C MET A 215 83.67 -16.77 13.24
N GLY A 216 82.98 -17.78 12.69
CA GLY A 216 82.72 -19.01 13.44
C GLY A 216 81.41 -19.74 13.10
N MET A 217 81.48 -20.66 12.13
CA MET A 217 80.61 -21.85 12.04
C MET A 217 81.04 -22.88 13.14
N PRO A 218 80.35 -24.01 13.45
CA PRO A 218 79.13 -24.61 12.89
C PRO A 218 78.23 -25.29 13.99
N PRO A 219 77.61 -26.50 13.86
CA PRO A 219 76.21 -26.73 14.25
C PRO A 219 76.03 -27.77 15.39
N GLY A 220 74.78 -27.96 15.84
CA GLY A 220 74.36 -29.09 16.68
C GLY A 220 73.36 -28.69 17.76
N MET A 221 72.50 -29.53 18.33
CA MET A 221 72.15 -30.95 18.14
C MET A 221 71.14 -31.26 19.28
N GLY A 222 69.97 -31.84 18.98
CA GLY A 222 69.05 -32.48 19.97
C GLY A 222 68.42 -31.52 21.00
N MET A 223 67.24 -31.74 21.57
CA MET A 223 66.34 -32.90 21.65
C MET A 223 64.90 -32.45 21.38
#